data_AF-A0A1Q8BPD2-F1
#
_entry.id   AF-A0A1Q8BPD2-F1
#
_cell.length_a   1.000
_cell.length_b   1.000
_cell.length_c   1.000
_cell.angle_alpha   90.00
_cell.angle_beta   90.00
_cell.angle_gamma   90.00
#
_symmetry.space_group_name_H-M   'P 1'
#
loop_
_entity.id
_entity.type
_entity.pdbx_description
1 polymer ?
#
loop_
_entity_poly.entity_id
_entity_poly.type
_entity_poly.pdbx_seq_one_letter_code
_entity_poly.pdbx_strand_id
1 'polypeptide(L)'
;MYSVVAVGTSWGGLSAMRTLLGGLPEDFPIPIVIVQHRGKDSDQMLSRLLQEATALSVCEIEDKDVLKPGRVHVAPADYHVMLEPGFASLTIEEPVRFSRPSIDVMFDSAAATYGEHAVGVVLTGANEDGASGLAHIVGRGGRALIQDPKTAEVAIMPQAAIRA
;
A
#
# COMPACT_ATOMS: atom_id res chain seq x y z
N MET A 1 17.96 3.14 7.70
CA MET A 1 16.98 2.04 7.81
C MET A 1 15.64 2.59 7.37
N TYR A 2 14.76 1.78 6.77
CA TYR A 2 13.42 2.24 6.35
C TYR A 2 12.44 2.21 7.52
N SER A 3 11.47 3.13 7.51
CA SER A 3 10.45 3.26 8.54
C SER A 3 9.12 2.65 8.12
N VAL A 4 8.82 2.59 6.83
CA VAL A 4 7.58 2.00 6.31
C VAL A 4 7.73 1.48 4.88
N VAL A 5 7.00 0.40 4.59
CA VAL A 5 6.74 -0.07 3.22
C VAL A 5 5.25 0.18 2.92
N ALA A 6 4.97 1.14 2.05
CA ALA A 6 3.62 1.44 1.58
C ALA A 6 3.38 0.72 0.25
N VAL A 7 2.30 -0.06 0.14
CA VAL A 7 1.99 -0.91 -1.02
C VAL A 7 0.64 -0.51 -1.61
N GLY A 8 0.62 -0.21 -2.90
CA GLY A 8 -0.58 0.12 -3.67
C GLY A 8 -0.89 -0.93 -4.73
N THR A 9 -2.14 -1.35 -4.82
CA THR A 9 -2.57 -2.37 -5.80
C THR A 9 -4.07 -2.29 -6.12
N SER A 10 -4.48 -2.93 -7.22
CA SER A 10 -5.88 -3.00 -7.64
C SER A 10 -6.22 -4.37 -8.23
N TRP A 11 -6.68 -4.44 -9.48
CA TRP A 11 -7.01 -5.68 -10.19
C TRP A 11 -5.83 -6.66 -10.23
N GLY A 12 -6.05 -7.90 -9.80
CA GLY A 12 -5.02 -8.93 -9.64
C GLY A 12 -4.20 -8.80 -8.34
N GLY A 13 -4.52 -7.81 -7.50
CA GLY A 13 -3.73 -7.46 -6.32
C GLY A 13 -3.62 -8.57 -5.29
N LEU A 14 -4.66 -9.38 -5.09
CA LEU A 14 -4.60 -10.50 -4.15
C LEU A 14 -3.47 -11.48 -4.52
N SER A 15 -3.35 -11.87 -5.80
CA SER A 15 -2.31 -12.80 -6.24
C SER A 15 -0.91 -12.19 -6.07
N ALA A 16 -0.74 -10.92 -6.46
CA ALA A 16 0.51 -10.20 -6.32
C ALA A 16 0.93 -10.03 -4.85
N MET A 17 0.01 -9.66 -3.97
CA MET A 17 0.26 -9.51 -2.54
C MET A 17 0.59 -10.85 -1.88
N ARG A 18 -0.09 -11.95 -2.25
CA ARG A 18 0.27 -13.29 -1.72
C ARG A 18 1.69 -13.69 -2.09
N THR A 19 2.12 -13.38 -3.31
CA THR A 19 3.49 -13.63 -3.76
C THR A 19 4.49 -12.76 -3.01
N LEU A 20 4.22 -11.47 -2.89
CA LEU A 20 5.06 -10.52 -2.16
C LEU A 20 5.21 -10.92 -0.69
N LEU A 21 4.10 -11.08 0.03
CA LEU A 21 4.08 -11.33 1.47
C LEU A 21 4.54 -12.75 1.83
N GLY A 22 4.34 -13.73 0.96
CA GLY A 22 4.83 -15.10 1.15
C GLY A 22 6.34 -15.24 0.95
N GLY A 23 6.99 -14.25 0.33
CA GLY A 23 8.46 -14.19 0.22
C GLY A 23 9.15 -13.52 1.41
N LEU A 24 8.41 -13.00 2.39
CA LEU A 24 8.96 -12.27 3.53
C LEU A 24 9.17 -13.18 4.75
N PRO A 25 10.24 -12.96 5.53
CA PRO A 25 10.46 -13.70 6.78
C PRO A 25 9.49 -13.24 7.88
N GLU A 26 9.28 -14.08 8.90
CA GLU A 26 8.38 -13.79 10.02
C GLU A 26 8.83 -12.60 10.89
N ASP A 27 10.14 -12.30 10.90
CA ASP A 27 10.77 -11.23 11.65
C ASP A 27 11.02 -9.97 10.80
N PHE A 28 10.27 -9.80 9.70
CA PHE A 28 10.44 -8.66 8.79
C PHE A 28 10.40 -7.32 9.55
N PRO A 29 11.47 -6.51 9.49
CA PRO A 29 11.73 -5.47 10.49
C PRO A 29 10.98 -4.15 10.25
N ILE A 30 10.19 -4.05 9.17
CA ILE A 30 9.55 -2.80 8.74
C ILE A 30 8.03 -3.03 8.70
N PRO A 31 7.19 -2.12 9.23
CA PRO A 31 5.75 -2.21 9.05
C PRO A 31 5.36 -2.08 7.57
N ILE A 32 4.40 -2.90 7.14
CA ILE A 32 3.85 -2.86 5.79
C ILE A 32 2.45 -2.28 5.85
N VAL A 33 2.16 -1.27 5.04
CA VAL A 33 0.82 -0.69 4.89
C VAL A 33 0.32 -0.93 3.47
N ILE A 34 -0.89 -1.46 3.32
CA ILE A 34 -1.45 -1.87 2.03
C ILE A 34 -2.72 -1.08 1.75
N VAL A 35 -2.74 -0.40 0.61
CA VAL A 35 -3.96 0.09 -0.03
C VAL A 35 -4.28 -0.79 -1.23
N GLN A 36 -5.43 -1.44 -1.16
CA GLN A 36 -6.06 -2.18 -2.26
C GLN A 36 -7.33 -1.45 -2.67
N HIS A 37 -7.48 -1.11 -3.94
CA HIS A 37 -8.79 -0.64 -4.44
C HIS A 37 -9.84 -1.73 -4.20
N ARG A 38 -10.85 -1.38 -3.41
CA ARG A 38 -11.98 -2.25 -3.07
C ARG A 38 -13.24 -1.41 -2.89
N GLY A 39 -14.41 -2.02 -3.10
CA GLY A 39 -15.68 -1.32 -2.95
C GLY A 39 -15.96 -0.95 -1.50
N LYS A 40 -16.73 0.12 -1.27
CA LYS A 40 -17.08 0.61 0.07
C LYS A 40 -17.75 -0.45 0.98
N ASP A 41 -18.51 -1.36 0.39
CA ASP A 41 -19.23 -2.42 1.10
C ASP A 41 -18.41 -3.72 1.22
N SER A 42 -17.11 -3.66 0.92
CA SER A 42 -16.22 -4.83 1.03
C SER A 42 -16.04 -5.21 2.49
N ASP A 43 -16.09 -6.50 2.77
CA ASP A 43 -15.84 -7.04 4.09
C ASP A 43 -14.34 -7.21 4.38
N GLN A 44 -14.03 -7.84 5.50
CA GLN A 44 -12.67 -8.13 5.95
C GLN A 44 -12.05 -9.38 5.28
N MET A 45 -12.66 -9.91 4.22
CA MET A 45 -12.17 -11.12 3.55
C MET A 45 -10.74 -10.95 3.02
N LEU A 46 -10.37 -9.75 2.57
CA LEU A 46 -9.02 -9.46 2.08
C LEU A 46 -7.96 -9.77 3.15
N SER A 47 -8.11 -9.24 4.36
CA SER A 47 -7.15 -9.44 5.46
C SER A 47 -7.04 -10.92 5.84
N ARG A 48 -8.15 -11.67 5.80
CA ARG A 48 -8.16 -13.12 6.06
C ARG A 48 -7.38 -13.89 5.00
N LEU A 49 -7.61 -13.59 3.73
CA LEU A 49 -6.92 -14.25 2.62
C LEU A 49 -5.41 -13.93 2.59
N LEU A 50 -5.03 -12.71 2.99
CA LEU A 50 -3.62 -12.33 3.12
C LEU A 50 -2.94 -13.03 4.30
N GLN A 51 -3.65 -13.21 5.42
CA GLN A 51 -3.12 -13.91 6.59
C GLN A 51 -2.71 -15.37 6.26
N GLU A 52 -3.40 -16.02 5.33
CA GLU A 52 -3.06 -17.37 4.86
C GLU A 52 -1.75 -17.43 4.05
N ALA A 53 -1.26 -16.29 3.57
CA ALA A 53 -0.12 -16.22 2.66
C ALA A 53 1.18 -15.78 3.32
N THR A 54 1.18 -15.41 4.60
CA THR A 54 2.37 -14.89 5.29
C THR A 54 2.40 -15.27 6.76
N ALA A 55 3.60 -15.35 7.32
CA ALA A 55 3.81 -15.52 8.76
C ALA A 55 3.64 -14.21 9.55
N LEU A 56 3.63 -13.07 8.85
CA LEU A 56 3.38 -11.76 9.47
C LEU A 56 1.93 -11.67 9.97
N SER A 57 1.72 -10.89 11.03
CA SER A 57 0.37 -10.61 11.51
C SER A 57 -0.31 -9.63 10.55
N VAL A 58 -1.47 -10.00 10.02
CA VAL A 58 -2.29 -9.15 9.15
C VAL A 58 -3.46 -8.57 9.94
N CYS A 59 -3.62 -7.26 9.89
CA CYS A 59 -4.75 -6.55 10.50
C CYS A 59 -5.30 -5.47 9.57
N GLU A 60 -6.59 -5.16 9.74
CA GLU A 60 -7.16 -3.95 9.15
C GLU A 60 -6.86 -2.75 10.05
N ILE A 61 -6.56 -1.60 9.45
CA ILE A 61 -6.18 -0.39 10.19
C ILE A 61 -7.39 0.18 10.92
N GLU A 62 -7.20 0.48 12.20
CA GLU A 62 -8.10 1.35 12.97
C GLU A 62 -7.53 2.78 13.02
N ASP A 63 -8.37 3.77 13.32
CA ASP A 63 -7.86 5.15 13.45
C ASP A 63 -6.80 5.25 14.54
N LYS A 64 -5.66 5.84 14.19
CA LYS A 64 -4.45 5.98 15.02
C LYS A 64 -3.79 4.67 15.40
N ASP A 65 -3.95 3.62 14.59
CA ASP A 65 -3.29 2.34 14.81
C ASP A 65 -1.76 2.46 14.64
N VAL A 66 -1.03 1.85 15.57
CA VAL A 66 0.43 1.94 15.65
C VAL A 66 1.07 1.03 14.62
N LEU A 67 1.94 1.59 13.79
CA LEU A 67 2.67 0.85 12.76
C LEU A 67 3.82 0.06 13.40
N LYS A 68 3.64 -1.24 13.54
CA LYS A 68 4.62 -2.15 14.15
C LYS A 68 5.35 -3.01 13.12
N PRO A 69 6.67 -3.23 13.28
CA PRO A 69 7.39 -4.30 12.57
C PRO A 69 6.71 -5.66 12.72
N GLY A 70 6.94 -6.57 11.78
CA GLY A 70 6.30 -7.90 11.79
C GLY A 70 4.80 -7.89 11.46
N ARG A 71 4.25 -6.77 10.97
CA ARG A 71 2.83 -6.61 10.68
C ARG A 71 2.53 -6.05 9.30
N VAL A 72 1.41 -6.51 8.75
CA VAL A 72 0.78 -6.02 7.54
C VAL A 72 -0.54 -5.33 7.92
N HIS A 73 -0.62 -4.04 7.61
CA HIS A 73 -1.72 -3.16 7.93
C HIS A 73 -2.52 -2.88 6.66
N VAL A 74 -3.76 -3.35 6.59
CA VAL A 74 -4.62 -3.22 5.42
C VAL A 74 -5.56 -2.04 5.59
N ALA A 75 -5.58 -1.13 4.62
CA ALA A 75 -6.47 0.02 4.61
C ALA A 75 -7.94 -0.42 4.60
N PRO A 76 -8.80 0.00 5.55
CA PRO A 76 -10.23 -0.32 5.57
C PRO A 76 -10.96 0.13 4.30
N ALA A 77 -12.08 -0.51 3.99
CA ALA A 77 -12.93 -0.07 2.89
C ALA A 77 -13.55 1.31 3.22
N ASP A 78 -13.69 2.18 2.22
CA ASP A 78 -14.32 3.50 2.36
C ASP A 78 -13.59 4.52 3.27
N TYR A 79 -12.31 4.30 3.56
CA TYR A 79 -11.45 5.29 4.22
C TYR A 79 -10.15 5.50 3.44
N HIS A 80 -9.65 6.73 3.40
CA HIS A 80 -8.26 6.97 3.05
C HIS A 80 -7.37 6.68 4.25
N VAL A 81 -6.17 6.15 3.98
CA VAL A 81 -5.14 5.94 4.99
C VAL A 81 -4.06 7.00 4.82
N MET A 82 -3.77 7.70 5.91
CA MET A 82 -2.69 8.67 6.01
C MET A 82 -1.60 8.10 6.92
N LEU A 83 -0.34 8.23 6.51
CA LEU A 83 0.79 7.76 7.32
C LEU A 83 1.38 8.92 8.12
N GLU A 84 1.35 8.76 9.44
CA GLU A 84 1.85 9.70 10.44
C GLU A 84 3.09 9.12 11.14
N PRO A 85 3.89 9.92 11.88
CA PRO A 85 5.06 9.41 12.60
C PRO A 85 4.70 8.29 13.59
N GLY A 86 4.90 7.03 13.19
CA GLY A 86 4.69 5.84 14.01
C GLY A 86 3.27 5.26 14.02
N PHE A 87 2.29 5.86 13.33
CA PHE A 87 0.91 5.37 13.28
C PHE A 87 0.22 5.70 11.94
N ALA A 88 -0.93 5.09 11.68
CA ALA A 88 -1.80 5.42 10.55
C ALA A 88 -3.09 6.10 11.04
N SER A 89 -3.58 7.10 10.32
CA SER A 89 -4.87 7.74 10.59
C SER A 89 -5.83 7.55 9.42
N LEU A 90 -7.13 7.62 9.72
CA LEU A 90 -8.19 7.41 8.73
C LEU A 90 -8.93 8.71 8.45
N THR A 91 -9.24 8.95 7.18
CA THR A 91 -10.07 10.09 6.76
C THR A 91 -11.13 9.68 5.74
N ILE A 92 -12.25 10.40 5.76
CA ILE A 92 -13.40 10.26 4.86
C ILE A 92 -13.49 11.42 3.86
N GLU A 93 -12.36 12.07 3.57
CA GLU A 93 -12.28 13.04 2.49
C GLU A 93 -12.75 12.45 1.15
N GLU A 94 -13.08 13.34 0.22
CA GLU A 94 -13.65 12.98 -1.07
C GLU A 94 -12.73 12.00 -1.83
N PRO A 95 -13.30 10.99 -2.52
CA PRO A 95 -12.51 10.02 -3.26
C PRO A 95 -11.56 10.67 -4.28
N VAL A 96 -10.29 10.31 -4.20
CA VAL A 96 -9.27 10.71 -5.18
C VAL A 96 -9.31 9.72 -6.34
N ARG A 97 -9.44 10.23 -7.57
CA ARG A 97 -9.61 9.41 -8.79
C ARG A 97 -10.73 8.36 -8.65
N PHE A 98 -11.85 8.77 -8.03
CA PHE A 98 -13.01 7.92 -7.74
C PHE A 98 -12.76 6.74 -6.79
N SER A 99 -11.60 6.72 -6.11
CA SER A 99 -11.18 5.62 -5.24
C SER A 99 -11.04 6.08 -3.79
N ARG A 100 -11.62 5.30 -2.87
CA ARG A 100 -11.41 5.41 -1.43
C ARG A 100 -11.42 4.00 -0.83
N PRO A 101 -10.26 3.44 -0.41
CA PRO A 101 -8.96 4.09 -0.28
C PRO A 101 -8.29 4.47 -1.62
N SER A 102 -7.46 5.50 -1.60
CA SER A 102 -6.58 5.91 -2.72
C SER A 102 -5.12 5.69 -2.36
N ILE A 103 -4.34 5.23 -3.34
CA ILE A 103 -2.92 4.93 -3.20
C ILE A 103 -2.09 6.21 -3.19
N ASP A 104 -2.40 7.18 -4.06
CA ASP A 104 -1.73 8.49 -4.11
C ASP A 104 -1.82 9.17 -2.73
N VAL A 105 -2.97 9.14 -2.06
CA VAL A 105 -3.14 9.73 -0.71
C VAL A 105 -2.21 9.09 0.33
N MET A 106 -2.10 7.75 0.35
CA MET A 106 -1.20 7.05 1.25
C MET A 106 0.28 7.36 0.91
N PHE A 107 0.64 7.37 -0.37
CA PHE A 107 2.01 7.65 -0.78
C PHE A 107 2.44 9.10 -0.54
N ASP A 108 1.54 10.07 -0.73
CA ASP A 108 1.80 11.47 -0.46
C ASP A 108 2.10 11.71 1.02
N SER A 109 1.28 11.12 1.90
CA SER A 109 1.54 11.17 3.34
C SER A 109 2.81 10.41 3.73
N ALA A 110 3.08 9.25 3.12
CA ALA A 110 4.34 8.52 3.32
C ALA A 110 5.57 9.36 2.96
N ALA A 111 5.53 10.03 1.81
CA ALA A 111 6.61 10.88 1.31
C ALA A 111 6.83 12.09 2.23
N ALA A 112 5.74 12.74 2.67
CA ALA A 112 5.80 13.88 3.57
C ALA A 112 6.34 13.52 4.96
N THR A 113 5.92 12.37 5.50
CA THR A 113 6.23 11.94 6.87
C THR A 113 7.60 11.28 6.99
N TYR A 114 7.96 10.41 6.05
CA TYR A 114 9.13 9.53 6.18
C TYR A 114 10.27 9.86 5.21
N GLY A 115 10.04 10.65 4.16
CA GLY A 115 11.08 11.06 3.21
C GLY A 115 11.92 9.89 2.68
N GLU A 116 13.23 9.95 2.88
CA GLU A 116 14.18 8.89 2.47
C GLU A 116 13.98 7.54 3.16
N HIS A 117 13.20 7.50 4.25
CA HIS A 117 12.85 6.30 4.98
C HIS A 117 11.55 5.63 4.51
N ALA A 118 10.91 6.13 3.45
CA ALA A 118 9.76 5.50 2.81
C ALA A 118 10.17 4.56 1.65
N VAL A 119 9.52 3.40 1.58
CA VAL A 119 9.50 2.54 0.38
C VAL A 119 8.06 2.51 -0.15
N GLY A 120 7.86 2.96 -1.38
CA GLY A 120 6.61 2.81 -2.11
C GLY A 120 6.67 1.60 -3.04
N VAL A 121 5.62 0.79 -3.05
CA VAL A 121 5.51 -0.41 -3.89
C VAL A 121 4.23 -0.33 -4.72
N VAL A 122 4.34 -0.33 -6.04
CA VAL A 122 3.18 -0.40 -6.95
C VAL A 122 3.10 -1.78 -7.58
N LEU A 123 1.95 -2.42 -7.41
CA LEU A 123 1.63 -3.71 -8.03
C LEU A 123 0.59 -3.53 -9.14
N THR A 124 0.16 -4.65 -9.71
CA THR A 124 -0.88 -4.78 -10.74
C THR A 124 -2.13 -3.95 -10.45
N GLY A 125 -2.71 -3.40 -11.52
CA GLY A 125 -3.96 -2.65 -11.41
C GLY A 125 -4.37 -1.90 -12.67
N ALA A 126 -5.63 -1.49 -12.69
CA ALA A 126 -6.35 -1.06 -13.90
C ALA A 126 -6.49 0.47 -14.06
N ASN A 127 -5.80 1.28 -13.25
CA ASN A 127 -5.80 2.74 -13.36
C ASN A 127 -4.39 3.31 -13.11
N GLU A 128 -4.27 4.62 -12.89
CA GLU A 128 -2.98 5.29 -12.67
C GLU A 128 -2.79 5.76 -11.21
N ASP A 129 -3.68 5.35 -10.28
CA ASP A 129 -3.54 5.73 -8.87
C ASP A 129 -2.26 5.13 -8.27
N GLY A 130 -1.56 5.94 -7.48
CA GLY A 130 -0.25 5.64 -6.90
C GLY A 130 0.93 6.12 -7.73
N ALA A 131 0.76 6.47 -9.01
CA ALA A 131 1.87 6.93 -9.83
C ALA A 131 2.42 8.29 -9.35
N SER A 132 1.53 9.23 -9.04
CA SER A 132 1.92 10.57 -8.60
C SER A 132 2.55 10.52 -7.21
N GLY A 133 1.93 9.80 -6.27
CA GLY A 133 2.44 9.69 -4.91
C GLY A 133 3.75 8.91 -4.85
N LEU A 134 3.95 7.92 -5.73
CA LEU A 134 5.23 7.20 -5.80
C LEU A 134 6.36 8.12 -6.29
N ALA A 135 6.08 8.98 -7.28
CA ALA A 135 7.04 10.00 -7.72
C ALA A 135 7.37 10.99 -6.59
N HIS A 136 6.41 11.33 -5.73
CA HIS A 136 6.68 12.13 -4.53
C HIS A 136 7.56 11.41 -3.50
N ILE A 137 7.37 10.11 -3.27
CA ILE A 137 8.28 9.30 -2.43
C ILE A 137 9.72 9.39 -2.96
N VAL A 138 9.91 9.17 -4.26
CA VAL A 138 11.24 9.24 -4.91
C VAL A 138 11.81 10.67 -4.83
N GLY A 139 10.99 11.68 -5.10
CA GLY A 139 11.38 13.09 -5.02
C GLY A 139 11.81 13.55 -3.62
N ARG A 140 11.39 12.83 -2.57
CA ARG A 140 11.79 13.03 -1.17
C ARG A 140 12.96 12.14 -0.73
N GLY A 141 13.59 11.41 -1.66
CA GLY A 141 14.72 10.52 -1.41
C GLY A 141 14.35 9.09 -1.02
N GLY A 142 13.05 8.76 -0.98
CA GLY A 142 12.56 7.41 -0.72
C GLY A 142 12.84 6.46 -1.89
N ARG A 143 12.43 5.19 -1.74
CA ARG A 143 12.59 4.18 -2.81
C ARG A 143 11.27 3.75 -3.40
N ALA A 144 11.27 3.53 -4.71
CA ALA A 144 10.17 2.93 -5.45
C ALA A 144 10.51 1.50 -5.85
N LEU A 145 9.56 0.58 -5.66
CA LEU A 145 9.55 -0.75 -6.25
C LEU A 145 8.29 -0.88 -7.08
N ILE A 146 8.44 -1.32 -8.32
CA ILE A 146 7.31 -1.43 -9.26
C ILE A 146 7.31 -2.85 -9.80
N GLN A 147 6.15 -3.51 -9.74
CA GLN A 147 5.98 -4.83 -10.35
C GLN A 147 6.32 -4.74 -11.85
N ASP A 148 7.11 -5.68 -12.37
CA ASP A 148 7.37 -5.75 -13.81
C ASP A 148 6.02 -5.84 -14.55
N PRO A 149 5.68 -4.88 -15.44
CA PRO A 149 4.44 -4.89 -16.19
C PRO A 149 4.13 -6.20 -16.93
N LYS A 150 5.15 -6.99 -17.29
CA LYS A 150 5.00 -8.30 -17.95
C LYS A 150 4.48 -9.40 -17.02
N THR A 151 4.62 -9.21 -15.72
CA THR A 151 4.15 -10.16 -14.68
C THR A 151 2.85 -9.71 -14.04
N ALA A 152 2.40 -8.48 -14.32
CA ALA A 152 1.16 -7.94 -13.80
C ALA A 152 -0.04 -8.54 -14.54
N GLU A 153 -1.12 -8.82 -13.80
CA GLU A 153 -2.39 -9.22 -14.41
C GLU A 153 -2.97 -8.05 -15.23
N VAL A 154 -2.87 -6.84 -14.68
CA VAL A 154 -3.17 -5.59 -15.39
C VAL A 154 -1.99 -4.63 -15.23
N ALA A 155 -1.40 -4.26 -16.36
CA ALA A 155 -0.15 -3.51 -16.41
C ALA A 155 -0.29 -1.99 -16.28
N ILE A 156 -1.51 -1.44 -16.21
CA ILE A 156 -1.76 0.00 -16.29
C ILE A 156 -1.10 0.75 -15.12
N MET A 157 -1.35 0.32 -13.87
CA MET A 157 -0.75 0.93 -12.68
C MET A 157 0.79 0.87 -12.70
N PRO A 158 1.43 -0.31 -12.89
CA PRO A 158 2.89 -0.37 -13.00
C PRO A 158 3.48 0.50 -14.13
N GLN A 159 2.85 0.53 -15.30
CA GLN A 159 3.32 1.36 -16.41
C GLN A 159 3.19 2.85 -16.11
N ALA A 160 2.12 3.27 -15.42
CA ALA A 160 1.95 4.65 -14.99
C ALA A 160 3.04 5.05 -13.99
N ALA A 161 3.32 4.18 -13.01
CA ALA A 161 4.39 4.39 -12.03
C ALA A 161 5.80 4.49 -12.64
N ILE A 162 6.09 3.77 -13.74
CA ILE A 162 7.37 3.86 -14.46
C ILE A 162 7.50 5.17 -15.24
N ARG A 163 6.39 5.73 -15.72
CA ARG A 163 6.38 6.97 -16.53
C ARG A 163 6.50 8.25 -15.71
N ALA A 164 6.10 8.21 -14.44
CA ALA A 164 6.05 9.35 -13.52
C ALA A 164 7.45 9.73 -13.02
#